data_AF-A0A0V8GC35-F1
#
_entry.id   AF-A0A0V8GC35-F1
#
_cell.length_a   1.000
_cell.length_b   1.000
_cell.length_c   1.000
_cell.angle_alpha   90.00
_cell.angle_beta   90.00
_cell.angle_gamma   90.00
#
_symmetry.space_group_name_H-M   'P 1'
#
loop_
_entity.id
_entity.type
_entity.pdbx_description
1 polymer ?
#
loop_
_entity_poly.entity_id
_entity_poly.type
_entity_poly.pdbx_seq_one_letter_code
_entity_poly.pdbx_strand_id
1 'polypeptide(L)'
;MRKGFRLWLPLLSLAVCLFNVFGYDDKNILLFLTSPVFWLLESRSFLGIWLNSFHVPLFLIYILTLISWFLIGLLIDIILSVLFKRSSRLIHD
;
A
#
# COMPACT_ATOMS: atom_id res chain seq x y z
N MET A 1 -6.54 -18.56 -14.93
CA MET A 1 -6.85 -17.72 -13.76
C MET A 1 -5.55 -17.32 -13.07
N ARG A 2 -5.02 -16.12 -13.35
CA ARG A 2 -3.88 -15.59 -12.60
C ARG A 2 -4.38 -15.17 -11.23
N LYS A 3 -3.93 -15.84 -10.17
CA LYS A 3 -4.27 -15.49 -8.79
C LYS A 3 -3.78 -14.06 -8.56
N GLY A 4 -4.71 -13.10 -8.59
CA GLY A 4 -4.40 -11.68 -8.70
C GLY A 4 -3.75 -11.19 -7.42
N PHE A 5 -2.50 -10.76 -7.53
CA PHE A 5 -1.79 -10.08 -6.44
C PHE A 5 -2.55 -8.81 -6.00
N ARG A 6 -3.40 -8.26 -6.90
CA ARG A 6 -4.41 -7.23 -6.62
C ARG A 6 -5.25 -7.43 -5.36
N LEU A 7 -5.59 -8.67 -5.00
CA LEU A 7 -6.44 -8.94 -3.83
C LEU A 7 -5.61 -9.25 -2.58
N TRP A 8 -4.47 -9.90 -2.73
CA TRP A 8 -3.66 -10.33 -1.59
C TRP A 8 -2.92 -9.19 -0.91
N LEU A 9 -2.39 -8.23 -1.67
CA LEU A 9 -1.68 -7.07 -1.12
C LEU A 9 -2.57 -6.16 -0.24
N PRO A 10 -3.76 -5.72 -0.69
CA PRO A 10 -4.66 -4.94 0.16
C PRO A 10 -5.27 -5.77 1.29
N LEU A 11 -5.45 -7.09 1.13
CA LEU A 11 -5.92 -7.96 2.22
C LEU A 11 -4.86 -8.06 3.34
N LEU A 12 -3.58 -8.12 2.97
CA LEU A 12 -2.49 -8.09 3.94
C LEU A 12 -2.42 -6.74 4.68
N SER A 13 -2.56 -5.61 3.96
CA SER A 13 -2.55 -4.30 4.62
C SER A 13 -3.79 -4.08 5.49
N LEU A 14 -4.94 -4.65 5.13
CA LEU A 14 -6.13 -4.68 5.97
C LEU A 14 -5.89 -5.44 7.27
N ALA A 15 -5.21 -6.59 7.22
CA ALA A 15 -4.85 -7.35 8.41
C ALA A 15 -3.93 -6.54 9.35
N VAL A 16 -2.97 -5.80 8.78
CA VAL A 16 -2.10 -4.89 9.56
C VAL A 16 -2.89 -3.76 10.21
N CYS A 17 -3.84 -3.15 9.49
CA CYS A 17 -4.70 -2.11 10.05
C CYS A 17 -5.58 -2.66 11.19
N LEU A 18 -6.16 -3.85 11.02
CA LEU A 18 -6.96 -4.50 12.07
C LEU A 18 -6.11 -4.82 13.31
N PHE A 19 -4.91 -5.35 13.12
CA PHE A 19 -3.98 -5.64 14.21
C PHE A 19 -3.63 -4.38 15.02
N ASN A 20 -3.48 -3.25 14.32
CA ASN A 20 -3.26 -1.95 14.93
C ASN A 20 -4.51 -1.42 15.67
N VAL A 21 -5.71 -1.55 15.09
CA VAL A 21 -6.99 -1.18 15.74
C VAL A 21 -7.26 -1.98 17.02
N PHE A 22 -6.85 -3.25 17.07
CA PHE A 22 -6.98 -4.08 18.27
C PHE A 22 -5.98 -3.71 19.39
N GLY A 23 -5.07 -2.75 19.16
CA GLY A 23 -4.06 -2.36 20.15
C GLY A 23 -2.90 -3.36 20.27
N TYR A 24 -2.72 -4.26 19.32
CA TYR A 24 -1.54 -5.12 19.30
C TYR A 24 -0.30 -4.41 18.71
N ASP A 25 -0.51 -3.25 18.08
CA ASP A 25 0.54 -2.39 17.52
C ASP A 25 0.42 -0.96 18.07
N ASP A 26 0.45 -0.83 19.39
CA ASP A 26 0.31 0.46 20.10
C ASP A 26 1.31 1.53 19.65
N LYS A 27 2.46 1.10 19.13
CA LYS A 27 3.53 1.98 18.64
C LYS A 27 3.42 2.28 17.14
N ASN A 28 2.41 1.76 16.45
CA ASN A 28 2.23 1.89 15.00
C ASN A 28 3.46 1.41 14.20
N ILE A 29 4.23 0.47 14.72
CA ILE A 29 5.48 0.00 14.11
C ILE A 29 5.18 -0.78 12.83
N LEU A 30 4.16 -1.62 12.84
CA LEU A 30 3.75 -2.38 11.66
C LEU A 30 3.15 -1.43 10.62
N LEU A 31 2.35 -0.46 11.07
CA LEU A 31 1.82 0.57 10.18
C LEU A 31 2.95 1.38 9.54
N PHE A 32 3.95 1.79 10.33
CA PHE A 32 5.13 2.47 9.85
C PHE A 32 5.87 1.60 8.83
N LEU A 33 6.17 0.34 9.14
CA LEU A 33 6.98 -0.51 8.25
C LEU A 33 6.29 -0.85 6.92
N THR A 34 4.96 -0.95 6.93
CA THR A 34 4.19 -1.47 5.78
C THR A 34 3.49 -0.38 4.99
N SER A 35 3.27 0.80 5.54
CA SER A 35 2.53 1.86 4.86
C SER A 35 3.48 2.81 4.12
N PRO A 36 3.54 2.77 2.77
CA PRO A 36 4.30 3.76 2.01
C PRO A 36 3.75 5.17 2.22
N VAL A 37 2.45 5.32 2.53
CA VAL A 37 1.85 6.61 2.92
C VAL A 37 2.42 7.10 4.24
N PHE A 38 2.56 6.21 5.22
CA PHE A 38 3.09 6.58 6.54
C PHE A 38 4.55 7.02 6.44
N TRP A 39 5.34 6.40 5.56
CA TRP A 39 6.68 6.88 5.21
C TRP A 39 6.65 8.28 4.64
N LEU A 40 5.73 8.60 3.73
CA LEU A 40 5.61 9.94 3.16
C LEU A 40 5.16 10.99 4.19
N LEU A 41 4.37 10.58 5.19
CA LEU A 41 3.91 11.43 6.30
C LEU A 41 5.04 11.71 7.31
N GLU A 42 5.80 10.68 7.71
CA GLU A 42 6.89 10.77 8.69
C GLU A 42 8.20 11.30 8.08
N SER A 43 8.49 10.99 6.81
CA SER A 43 9.64 11.55 6.12
C SER A 43 9.44 13.07 6.01
N ARG A 44 10.28 13.80 6.75
CA ARG A 44 10.12 15.21 7.15
C ARG A 44 10.08 16.27 6.01
N SER A 45 9.79 15.91 4.76
CA SER A 45 10.01 16.80 3.61
C SER A 45 8.80 17.07 2.72
N PHE A 46 7.68 16.34 2.81
CA PHE A 46 6.55 16.56 1.89
C PHE A 46 5.24 17.00 2.55
N LEU A 47 4.86 16.39 3.68
CA LEU A 47 3.61 16.71 4.39
C LEU A 47 3.82 17.33 5.77
N GLY A 48 4.97 17.14 6.44
CA GLY A 48 5.22 17.65 7.80
C GLY A 48 5.16 19.19 7.94
N ILE A 49 5.40 19.93 6.85
CA ILE A 49 5.30 21.40 6.82
C ILE A 49 3.83 21.86 6.73
N TRP A 50 2.96 21.08 6.08
CA TRP A 50 1.52 21.38 5.95
C TRP A 50 0.66 20.76 7.06
N LEU A 51 1.10 19.64 7.67
CA LEU A 51 0.34 18.88 8.67
C LEU A 51 0.61 19.27 10.12
N ASN A 52 1.65 20.04 10.43
CA ASN A 52 1.91 20.42 11.82
C ASN A 52 0.75 21.24 12.44
N SER A 53 -0.16 21.78 11.60
CA SER A 53 -1.41 22.43 12.02
C SER A 53 -2.67 21.57 11.88
N PHE A 54 -2.62 20.43 11.19
CA PHE A 54 -3.77 19.54 11.00
C PHE A 54 -3.53 18.21 11.71
N HIS A 55 -4.23 17.99 12.81
CA HIS A 55 -4.34 16.67 13.42
C HIS A 55 -5.01 15.72 12.42
N VAL A 56 -4.21 14.94 11.69
CA VAL A 56 -4.74 13.96 10.74
C VAL A 56 -5.23 12.76 11.54
N PRO A 57 -6.52 12.41 11.45
CA PRO A 57 -7.06 11.29 12.19
C PRO A 57 -6.46 9.98 11.68
N LEU A 58 -6.10 9.08 12.59
CA LEU A 58 -5.51 7.77 12.28
C LEU A 58 -6.34 6.96 11.28
N PHE A 59 -7.67 7.10 11.33
CA PHE A 59 -8.59 6.47 10.39
C PHE A 59 -8.30 6.87 8.92
N LEU A 60 -7.94 8.13 8.68
CA LEU A 60 -7.58 8.60 7.33
C LEU A 60 -6.30 7.91 6.85
N ILE A 61 -5.34 7.71 7.75
CA ILE A 61 -4.09 7.01 7.47
C ILE A 61 -4.39 5.57 7.04
N TYR A 62 -5.26 4.84 7.76
CA TYR A 62 -5.64 3.48 7.38
C TYR A 62 -6.27 3.39 6.00
N ILE A 63 -7.21 4.30 5.69
CA ILE A 63 -7.85 4.36 4.37
C ILE A 63 -6.79 4.58 3.29
N LEU A 64 -5.89 5.55 3.49
CA LEU A 64 -4.85 5.85 2.52
C LEU A 64 -3.88 4.68 2.35
N THR A 65 -3.50 3.99 3.43
CA THR A 65 -2.68 2.78 3.40
C THR A 65 -3.34 1.68 2.58
N LEU A 66 -4.64 1.42 2.78
CA LEU A 66 -5.41 0.44 2.02
C LEU A 66 -5.45 0.79 0.53
N ILE A 67 -5.76 2.05 0.20
CA ILE A 67 -5.82 2.54 -1.18
C ILE A 67 -4.46 2.42 -1.86
N SER A 68 -3.37 2.80 -1.19
CA SER A 68 -2.02 2.70 -1.76
C SER A 68 -1.64 1.25 -2.06
N TRP A 69 -1.89 0.32 -1.14
CA TRP A 69 -1.61 -1.10 -1.39
C TRP A 69 -2.48 -1.70 -2.49
N PHE A 70 -3.73 -1.27 -2.60
CA PHE A 70 -4.59 -1.63 -3.72
C PHE A 70 -4.02 -1.11 -5.06
N LEU A 71 -3.61 0.16 -5.14
CA LEU A 71 -2.98 0.75 -6.32
C LEU A 71 -1.67 0.04 -6.70
N ILE A 72 -0.83 -0.30 -5.74
CA ILE A 72 0.41 -1.06 -5.96
C ILE A 72 0.09 -2.44 -6.54
N GLY A 73 -0.89 -3.15 -5.95
CA GLY A 73 -1.39 -4.40 -6.49
C GLY A 73 -1.92 -4.26 -7.93
N LEU A 74 -2.67 -3.18 -8.22
CA LEU A 74 -3.16 -2.88 -9.57
C LEU A 74 -2.01 -2.69 -10.57
N LEU A 75 -0.99 -1.93 -10.19
CA LEU A 75 0.21 -1.64 -10.99
C LEU A 75 1.00 -2.91 -11.29
N ILE A 76 1.26 -3.74 -10.28
CA ILE A 76 1.95 -5.03 -10.45
C ILE A 76 1.20 -5.91 -11.45
N ASP A 77 -0.12 -6.06 -11.29
CA ASP A 77 -0.91 -6.87 -12.21
C ASP A 77 -0.90 -6.30 -13.65
N ILE A 78 -0.88 -4.97 -13.82
CA ILE A 78 -0.73 -4.33 -15.14
C ILE A 78 0.64 -4.64 -15.73
N ILE A 79 1.73 -4.43 -14.98
CA ILE A 79 3.10 -4.68 -15.43
C ILE A 79 3.27 -6.15 -15.82
N LEU A 80 2.79 -7.08 -14.99
CA LEU A 80 2.82 -8.51 -15.31
C LEU A 80 1.98 -8.82 -16.54
N SER A 81 0.81 -8.20 -16.73
CA SER A 81 0.00 -8.43 -17.93
C SER A 81 0.73 -7.97 -19.20
N VAL A 82 1.42 -6.83 -19.15
CA VAL A 82 2.21 -6.29 -20.26
C VAL A 82 3.45 -7.14 -20.54
N LEU A 83 4.20 -7.52 -19.49
CA LEU A 83 5.43 -8.30 -19.60
C LEU A 83 5.16 -9.67 -20.22
N PHE A 84 4.15 -10.39 -19.73
CA PHE A 84 3.81 -11.71 -20.24
C PHE A 84 3.19 -11.67 -21.64
N LYS A 85 2.46 -10.60 -22.00
CA LYS A 85 1.99 -10.38 -23.38
C LYS A 85 3.14 -10.10 -24.35
N ARG A 86 4.27 -9.57 -23.87
CA ARG A 86 5.49 -9.36 -24.67
C ARG A 86 6.25 -10.67 -24.90
N SER A 87 6.32 -11.54 -23.88
CA SER A 87 7.00 -12.83 -23.96
C SER A 87 6.38 -13.80 -24.96
N SER A 88 5.07 -13.76 -25.23
CA SER A 88 4.46 -14.66 -26.23
C SER A 88 4.67 -14.20 -27.68
N ARG A 89 5.07 -12.95 -27.91
CA ARG A 89 5.41 -12.47 -29.27
C ARG A 89 6.82 -12.88 -29.70
N LEU A 90 7.75 -12.98 -28.75
CA LEU A 90 9.15 -13.38 -29.01
C LEU A 90 9.36 -14.86 -29.32
N ILE A 91 8.32 -15.71 -29.22
CA ILE A 91 8.41 -17.16 -29.50
C ILE A 91 7.93 -17.48 -30.94
N HIS A 92 7.32 -16.50 -31.62
CA HIS A 92 6.76 -16.66 -32.97
C HIS A 92 7.52 -15.92 -34.07
N ASP A 93 8.64 -15.27 -33.75
CA ASP A 93 9.60 -14.67 -34.69
C ASP A 93 10.85 -15.56 -34.77
#